data_AF-A0A2W1AM65-F1
#
_entry.id   AF-A0A2W1AM65-F1
#
_cell.length_a   1.000
_cell.length_b   1.000
_cell.length_c   1.000
_cell.angle_alpha   90.00
_cell.angle_beta   90.00
_cell.angle_gamma   90.00
#
_symmetry.space_group_name_H-M   'P 1'
#
loop_
_entity.id
_entity.type
_entity.pdbx_description
1 polymer ?
#
loop_
_entity_poly.entity_id
_entity_poly.type
_entity_poly.pdbx_seq_one_letter_code
_entity_poly.pdbx_strand_id
1 'polypeptide(L)'
;MFNYERESRTPQSEAYLIENEHGSRARADLHFTPSIVYSTLCVPTDWSEDDIRDVIADLDDRIVRTADPFREDFVVTVWAGDELAVYSDEESLNDFAIAGAAASPRHPTRTDRAGPDEAADRHARG
;
A
#
# COMPACT_ATOMS: atom_id res chain seq x y z
N MET A 1 -5.28 -23.10 15.12
CA MET A 1 -4.06 -23.26 14.30
C MET A 1 -4.00 -22.13 13.28
N PHE A 2 -2.82 -21.55 13.02
CA PHE A 2 -2.67 -20.41 12.12
C PHE A 2 -2.17 -20.82 10.73
N ASN A 3 -2.71 -20.18 9.70
CA ASN A 3 -2.22 -20.24 8.33
C ASN A 3 -1.30 -19.05 8.05
N TYR A 4 -0.19 -19.31 7.34
CA TYR A 4 0.83 -18.30 7.04
C TYR A 4 1.01 -18.22 5.54
N GLU A 5 0.58 -17.11 4.94
CA GLU A 5 0.79 -16.80 3.54
C GLU A 5 1.92 -15.77 3.41
N ARG A 6 2.97 -16.11 2.67
CA ARG A 6 4.07 -15.19 2.42
C ARG A 6 3.72 -14.30 1.23
N GLU A 7 3.43 -13.04 1.50
CA GLU A 7 3.09 -12.04 0.48
C GLU A 7 4.32 -11.54 -0.28
N SER A 8 5.44 -11.33 0.43
CA SER A 8 6.66 -10.84 -0.20
C SER A 8 7.91 -11.43 0.43
N ARG A 9 8.97 -11.50 -0.39
CA ARG A 9 10.29 -11.98 0.04
C ARG A 9 11.39 -11.23 -0.68
N THR A 10 12.33 -10.74 0.11
CA THR A 10 13.59 -10.16 -0.35
C THR A 10 14.75 -10.88 0.36
N PRO A 11 16.01 -10.60 0.00
CA PRO A 11 17.14 -11.19 0.73
C PRO A 11 17.20 -10.83 2.22
N GLN A 12 16.60 -9.70 2.63
CA GLN A 12 16.72 -9.17 4.00
C GLN A 12 15.38 -8.92 4.70
N SER A 13 14.26 -9.18 4.04
CA SER A 13 12.93 -8.98 4.62
C SER A 13 11.92 -9.95 4.03
N GLU A 14 10.94 -10.36 4.84
CA GLU A 14 9.80 -11.16 4.43
C GLU A 14 8.52 -10.57 5.06
N ALA A 15 7.40 -10.66 4.35
CA ALA A 15 6.10 -10.25 4.88
C ALA A 15 5.10 -11.39 4.79
N TYR A 16 4.34 -11.56 5.85
CA TYR A 16 3.38 -12.64 6.00
C TYR A 16 2.00 -12.11 6.39
N LEU A 17 0.98 -12.61 5.71
CA LEU A 17 -0.40 -12.59 6.16
C LEU A 17 -0.65 -13.84 7.01
N ILE A 18 -1.24 -13.65 8.18
CA ILE A 18 -1.48 -14.70 9.16
C ILE A 18 -2.97 -14.77 9.41
N GLU A 19 -3.59 -15.91 9.14
CA GLU A 19 -5.03 -16.09 9.32
C GLU A 19 -5.31 -17.16 10.38
N ASN A 20 -6.24 -16.87 11.27
CA ASN A 20 -6.76 -17.87 12.19
C ASN A 20 -7.94 -18.66 11.57
N GLU A 21 -8.42 -19.67 12.28
CA GLU A 21 -9.53 -20.53 11.82
C GLU A 21 -10.86 -19.79 11.64
N HIS A 22 -10.98 -18.58 12.20
CA HIS A 22 -12.15 -17.72 12.14
C HIS A 22 -12.06 -16.67 11.02
N GLY A 23 -10.98 -16.67 10.23
CA GLY A 23 -10.75 -15.71 9.15
C GLY A 23 -10.27 -14.34 9.61
N SER A 24 -9.93 -14.17 10.90
CA SER A 24 -9.31 -12.96 11.43
C SER A 24 -7.83 -12.92 11.01
N ARG A 25 -7.38 -11.74 10.55
CA ARG A 25 -6.10 -11.57 9.84
C ARG A 25 -5.13 -10.69 10.62
N ALA A 26 -3.92 -11.19 10.80
CA ALA A 26 -2.77 -10.43 11.28
C ALA A 26 -1.71 -10.32 10.19
N ARG A 27 -0.77 -9.38 10.37
CA ARG A 27 0.37 -9.18 9.48
C ARG A 27 1.66 -9.21 10.27
N ALA A 28 2.65 -9.96 9.77
CA ALA A 28 4.01 -9.93 10.29
C ALA A 28 4.98 -9.48 9.21
N ASP A 29 5.71 -8.41 9.46
CA ASP A 29 6.85 -7.97 8.66
C ASP A 29 8.13 -8.32 9.40
N LEU A 30 9.01 -9.11 8.77
CA LEU A 30 10.28 -9.57 9.31
C LEU A 30 11.43 -8.87 8.60
N HIS A 31 12.40 -8.40 9.38
CA HIS A 31 13.63 -7.78 8.93
C HIS A 31 14.83 -8.55 9.46
N PHE A 32 15.56 -9.16 8.55
CA PHE A 32 16.71 -10.00 8.83
C PHE A 32 17.98 -9.15 8.86
N THR A 33 18.65 -9.13 10.00
CA THR A 33 20.02 -8.61 10.12
C THR A 33 21.01 -9.77 10.22
N PRO A 34 22.34 -9.55 10.27
CA PRO A 34 23.29 -10.64 10.42
C PRO A 34 23.13 -11.50 11.69
N SER A 35 22.60 -10.94 12.78
CA SER A 35 22.51 -11.63 14.09
C SER A 35 21.12 -11.63 14.72
N ILE A 36 20.29 -10.62 14.43
CA ILE A 36 18.97 -10.42 15.03
C ILE A 36 17.90 -10.38 13.93
N VAL A 37 16.73 -10.97 14.17
CA VAL A 37 15.51 -10.70 13.40
C VAL A 37 14.62 -9.74 14.17
N TYR A 38 14.21 -8.66 13.51
CA TYR A 38 13.17 -7.79 14.03
C TYR A 38 11.86 -8.10 13.33
N SER A 39 10.77 -8.24 14.07
CA SER A 39 9.44 -8.37 13.51
C SER A 39 8.51 -7.26 14.03
N THR A 40 7.73 -6.71 13.10
CA THR A 40 6.52 -5.95 13.43
C THR A 40 5.33 -6.87 13.24
N LEU A 41 4.56 -7.09 14.29
CA LEU A 41 3.36 -7.92 14.27
C LEU A 41 2.13 -7.04 14.52
N CYS A 42 1.28 -6.87 13.52
CA CYS A 42 -0.01 -6.19 13.64
C CYS A 42 -1.10 -7.23 13.78
N VAL A 43 -1.84 -7.21 14.89
CA VAL A 43 -2.94 -8.15 15.18
C VAL A 43 -4.27 -7.42 15.36
N PRO A 44 -5.39 -8.06 14.99
CA PRO A 44 -6.73 -7.58 15.33
C PRO A 44 -6.93 -7.42 16.84
N THR A 45 -7.83 -6.52 17.23
CA THR A 45 -8.07 -6.23 18.65
C THR A 45 -8.78 -7.37 19.40
N ASP A 46 -9.33 -8.35 18.70
CA ASP A 46 -10.05 -9.50 19.26
C ASP A 46 -9.14 -10.71 19.54
N TRP A 47 -7.86 -10.66 19.17
CA TRP A 47 -6.90 -11.72 19.46
C TRP A 47 -6.50 -11.73 20.94
N SER A 48 -6.44 -12.93 21.53
CA SER A 48 -5.99 -13.10 22.91
C SER A 48 -4.47 -13.01 23.02
N GLU A 49 -3.96 -12.79 24.24
CA GLU A 49 -2.51 -12.85 24.48
C GLU A 49 -1.91 -14.20 24.10
N ASP A 50 -2.67 -15.29 24.24
CA ASP A 50 -2.21 -16.64 23.91
C ASP A 50 -2.13 -16.81 22.39
N ASP A 51 -3.10 -16.28 21.63
CA ASP A 51 -3.04 -16.26 20.16
C ASP A 51 -1.77 -15.51 19.67
N ILE A 52 -1.48 -14.36 20.28
CA ILE A 52 -0.29 -13.57 19.96
C ILE A 52 0.99 -14.35 20.28
N ARG A 53 1.06 -15.02 21.43
CA ARG A 53 2.22 -15.83 21.84
C ARG A 53 2.42 -17.03 20.91
N ASP A 54 1.35 -17.71 20.54
CA ASP A 54 1.39 -18.86 19.64
C ASP A 54 1.91 -18.45 18.26
N VAL A 55 1.45 -17.31 17.73
CA VAL A 55 1.98 -16.77 16.47
C VAL A 55 3.45 -16.40 16.58
N ILE A 56 3.89 -15.76 17.66
CA ILE A 56 5.31 -15.43 17.86
C ILE A 56 6.17 -16.70 17.89
N ALA A 57 5.71 -17.75 18.59
CA ALA A 57 6.42 -19.02 18.67
C ALA A 57 6.50 -19.71 17.29
N ASP A 58 5.40 -19.74 16.56
CA ASP A 58 5.35 -20.27 15.20
C ASP A 58 6.27 -19.52 14.24
N LEU A 59 6.32 -18.18 14.31
CA LEU A 59 7.22 -17.35 13.50
C LEU A 59 8.69 -17.69 13.80
N ASP A 60 9.05 -17.83 15.07
CA ASP A 60 10.41 -18.22 15.48
C ASP A 60 10.77 -19.59 14.89
N ASP A 61 9.95 -20.60 15.15
CA ASP A 61 10.25 -21.98 14.77
C ASP A 61 10.21 -22.22 13.26
N ARG A 62 9.24 -21.63 12.55
CA ARG A 62 9.01 -21.93 11.13
C ARG A 62 9.84 -21.06 10.19
N ILE A 63 10.15 -19.82 10.59
CA ILE A 63 10.73 -18.82 9.68
C ILE A 63 12.10 -18.37 10.16
N VAL A 64 12.23 -17.95 11.43
CA VAL A 64 13.51 -17.42 11.93
C VAL A 64 14.56 -18.53 12.03
N ARG A 65 14.21 -19.65 12.66
CA ARG A 65 15.14 -20.79 12.86
C ARG A 65 15.46 -21.55 11.58
N THR A 66 14.66 -21.38 10.53
CA THR A 66 14.89 -22.01 9.22
C THR A 66 15.61 -21.08 8.23
N ALA A 67 15.82 -19.81 8.59
CA ALA A 67 16.53 -18.86 7.76
C ALA A 67 18.05 -19.16 7.72
N ASP A 68 18.67 -18.90 6.57
CA ASP A 68 20.11 -19.06 6.36
C ASP A 68 20.77 -17.68 6.12
N PRO A 69 21.79 -17.28 6.91
CA PRO A 69 22.32 -17.97 8.10
C PRO A 69 21.32 -18.01 9.26
N PHE A 70 21.48 -19.00 10.13
CA PHE A 70 20.74 -19.11 11.39
C PHE A 70 20.94 -17.84 12.23
N ARG A 71 19.88 -17.38 12.90
CA ARG A 71 19.89 -16.17 13.73
C ARG A 71 19.49 -16.54 15.15
N GLU A 72 20.27 -16.06 16.11
CA GLU A 72 20.15 -16.43 17.53
C GLU A 72 19.07 -15.62 18.25
N ASP A 73 18.81 -14.39 17.80
CA ASP A 73 17.91 -13.46 18.46
C ASP A 73 16.69 -13.10 17.60
N PHE A 74 15.52 -13.08 18.24
CA PHE A 74 14.25 -12.68 17.64
C PHE A 74 13.52 -11.67 18.53
N VAL A 75 13.30 -10.46 17.99
CA VAL A 75 12.63 -9.36 18.69
C VAL A 75 11.35 -9.00 17.95
N VAL A 76 10.20 -9.05 18.65
CA VAL A 76 8.89 -8.73 18.08
C VAL A 76 8.30 -7.50 18.76
N THR A 77 7.85 -6.54 17.96
CA THR A 77 7.00 -5.42 18.42
C THR A 77 5.57 -5.68 17.97
N VAL A 78 4.63 -5.70 18.91
CA VAL A 78 3.22 -6.01 18.64
C VAL A 78 2.37 -4.74 18.64
N TRP A 79 1.55 -4.58 17.62
CA TRP A 79 0.53 -3.54 17.49
C TRP A 79 -0.84 -4.17 17.40
N ALA A 80 -1.83 -3.59 18.08
CA ALA A 80 -3.22 -4.05 18.03
C ALA A 80 -4.09 -3.06 17.25
N GLY A 81 -4.82 -3.53 16.24
CA GLY A 81 -5.69 -2.74 15.38
C GLY A 81 -6.15 -3.52 14.15
N ASP A 82 -7.08 -2.96 13.40
CA ASP A 82 -7.64 -3.58 12.20
C ASP A 82 -6.97 -3.04 10.93
N GLU A 83 -6.82 -3.91 9.92
CA GLU A 83 -6.48 -3.47 8.57
C GLU A 83 -7.62 -2.61 8.03
N LEU A 84 -7.30 -1.37 7.66
CA LEU A 84 -8.30 -0.42 7.19
C LEU A 84 -8.57 -0.56 5.68
N ALA A 85 -7.50 -0.60 4.88
CA ALA A 85 -7.54 -0.70 3.42
C ALA A 85 -6.14 -0.98 2.87
N VAL A 86 -6.08 -1.52 1.65
CA VAL A 86 -4.87 -1.63 0.83
C VAL A 86 -4.99 -0.66 -0.35
N TYR A 87 -3.94 0.09 -0.64
CA TYR A 87 -3.87 1.00 -1.78
C TYR A 87 -2.73 0.59 -2.70
N SER A 88 -2.97 0.58 -4.01
CA SER A 88 -1.94 0.30 -5.01
C SER A 88 -1.99 1.30 -6.16
N ASP A 89 -0.85 1.50 -6.84
CA ASP A 89 -0.78 2.38 -8.01
C ASP A 89 -1.71 1.89 -9.14
N GLU A 90 -1.95 0.58 -9.27
CA GLU A 90 -2.86 0.03 -10.29
C GLU A 90 -4.33 0.45 -10.07
N GLU A 91 -4.78 0.54 -8.82
CA GLU A 91 -6.13 1.05 -8.53
C GLU A 91 -6.27 2.53 -8.86
N SER A 92 -5.22 3.32 -8.66
CA SER A 92 -5.20 4.75 -9.01
C SER A 92 -5.16 4.98 -10.53
N LEU A 93 -4.50 4.11 -11.31
CA LEU A 93 -4.47 4.17 -12.78
C LEU A 93 -5.81 3.78 -13.42
N ASN A 94 -6.61 2.94 -12.75
CA ASN A 94 -7.92 2.54 -13.24
C ASN A 94 -8.94 3.69 -13.20
N ASP A 95 -8.78 4.64 -12.26
CA ASP A 95 -9.62 5.86 -12.17
C ASP A 95 -9.29 6.88 -13.28
N PHE A 96 -8.04 6.92 -13.77
CA PHE A 96 -7.65 7.73 -14.93
C PHE A 96 -8.04 7.10 -16.28
N ALA A 97 -8.21 5.77 -16.35
CA ALA A 97 -8.57 5.08 -17.59
C ALA A 97 -10.04 5.28 -18.00
N ILE A 98 -10.93 5.63 -17.06
CA ILE A 98 -12.35 5.97 -17.34
C ILE A 98 -12.53 7.48 -17.63
N ALA A 99 -11.51 8.32 -17.38
CA ALA A 99 -11.53 9.74 -17.73
C ALA A 99 -11.00 10.04 -19.15
N GLY A 100 -10.36 9.05 -19.81
CA GLY A 100 -9.76 9.20 -21.15
C GLY A 100 -10.70 9.00 -22.35
N ALA A 101 -11.94 8.53 -22.15
CA ALA A 101 -12.88 8.26 -23.23
C ALA A 101 -13.98 9.34 -23.41
N ALA A 102 -13.94 10.43 -22.62
CA ALA A 102 -14.89 11.53 -22.75
C ALA A 102 -14.16 12.83 -23.14
N ALA A 103 -14.16 13.09 -24.45
CA ALA A 103 -14.03 14.41 -25.08
C ALA A 103 -12.99 15.37 -24.49
N SER A 104 -11.79 15.39 -25.08
CA SER A 104 -10.92 16.56 -25.01
C SER A 104 -11.67 17.78 -25.56
N PRO A 105 -11.93 18.85 -24.76
CA PRO A 105 -12.46 20.07 -25.30
C PRO A 105 -11.35 20.70 -26.13
N ARG A 106 -11.56 20.84 -27.44
CA ARG A 106 -10.63 21.59 -28.29
C ARG A 106 -10.50 22.99 -27.70
N HIS A 107 -9.32 23.31 -27.19
CA HIS A 107 -8.99 24.66 -26.79
C HIS A 107 -9.03 25.55 -28.05
N PRO A 108 -9.81 26.64 -28.08
CA PRO A 108 -9.79 27.53 -29.23
C PRO A 108 -8.39 28.16 -29.32
N THR A 109 -7.67 27.82 -30.39
CA THR A 109 -6.41 28.47 -30.73
C THR A 109 -6.67 29.96 -30.90
N ARG A 110 -5.93 30.77 -30.15
CA ARG A 110 -5.90 32.24 -30.24
C ARG A 110 -5.22 32.68 -31.54
N THR A 111 -5.86 32.41 -32.67
CA THR A 111 -5.56 33.00 -33.99
C THR A 111 -6.83 32.98 -34.82
N ASP A 112 -7.85 33.70 -34.36
CA ASP A 112 -8.94 34.20 -35.21
C ASP A 112 -9.59 35.39 -34.50
N ARG A 113 -8.87 36.51 -34.50
CA ARG A 113 -9.49 37.83 -34.41
C ARG A 113 -9.07 38.62 -35.64
N ALA A 114 -9.79 38.38 -36.73
CA ALA A 114 -9.95 39.33 -37.81
C ALA A 114 -11.43 39.31 -38.22
N GLY A 115 -12.24 40.05 -37.49
CA GLY A 115 -13.58 40.42 -37.94
C GLY A 115 -13.48 41.73 -38.74
N PRO A 116 -14.13 41.83 -39.92
CA PRO A 116 -14.18 43.07 -40.68
C PRO A 116 -15.28 44.00 -40.14
N ASP A 117 -14.97 45.29 -40.22
CA ASP A 117 -15.88 46.42 -40.46
C ASP A 117 -17.07 46.63 -39.50
N GLU A 118 -16.88 47.53 -38.52
CA GLU A 118 -17.99 48.29 -37.93
C GLU A 118 -17.68 49.79 -38.09
N ALA A 119 -18.29 50.37 -39.10
CA ALA A 119 -18.24 51.79 -39.40
C ALA A 119 -19.10 52.62 -38.42
N ALA A 120 -18.62 53.85 -38.22
CA ALA A 120 -19.37 55.05 -37.82
C ALA A 120 -19.82 55.16 -36.35
N ASP A 121 -19.19 56.08 -35.60
CA ASP A 121 -19.58 57.50 -35.58
C ASP A 121 -19.02 58.19 -34.32
N ARG A 122 -18.12 59.18 -34.51
CA ARG A 122 -18.25 60.56 -33.99
C ARG A 122 -16.95 61.35 -34.10
N HIS A 123 -16.99 62.34 -34.99
CA HIS A 123 -16.43 63.70 -34.89
C HIS A 123 -15.17 63.95 -34.04
N ALA A 124 -14.09 64.40 -34.70
CA ALA A 124 -13.70 65.83 -34.73
C ALA A 124 -12.23 65.99 -35.17
N ARG A 125 -12.01 66.65 -36.32
CA ARG A 125 -11.00 67.70 -36.62
C ARG A 125 -10.75 67.77 -38.12
N GLY A 126 -10.98 68.94 -38.71
CA GLY A 126 -10.61 69.31 -40.08
C GLY A 126 -11.80 69.74 -40.90
#